data_AF-A0A258KJL3-F1
#
_entry.id   AF-A0A258KJL3-F1
#
_cell.length_a   1.000
_cell.length_b   1.000
_cell.length_c   1.000
_cell.angle_alpha   90.00
_cell.angle_beta   90.00
_cell.angle_gamma   90.00
#
_symmetry.space_group_name_H-M   'P 1'
#
loop_
_entity.id
_entity.type
_entity.pdbx_description
1 polymer ?
#
loop_
_entity_poly.entity_id
_entity_poly.type
_entity_poly.pdbx_seq_one_letter_code
_entity_poly.pdbx_strand_id
1 'polypeptide(L)'
;MFRQRPDADLIVQGWVIGVMVEVAGERLPVRHYFGVGKAERAQAEWAAVDKALEVGAVASSPFRGTEPVEAIREIVAYRMRDLGLKPGEIRALGDKFPRRWLPVQTES
;
A
#
# COMPACT_ATOMS: atom_id res chain seq x y z
N MET A 1 -18.96 20.57 12.78
CA MET A 1 -19.64 20.52 11.47
C MET A 1 -19.06 19.37 10.66
N PHE A 2 -19.81 18.29 10.42
CA PHE A 2 -19.40 17.26 9.48
C PHE A 2 -19.61 17.79 8.07
N ARG A 3 -18.52 18.01 7.32
CA ARG A 3 -18.61 18.39 5.92
C ARG A 3 -19.02 17.15 5.13
N GLN A 4 -20.23 17.15 4.59
CA GLN A 4 -20.66 16.11 3.65
C GLN A 4 -19.70 16.16 2.45
N ARG A 5 -19.00 15.05 2.19
CA ARG A 5 -18.09 14.95 1.03
C ARG A 5 -18.88 14.50 -0.20
N PRO A 6 -18.58 15.01 -1.39
CA PRO A 6 -19.19 14.53 -2.64
C PRO A 6 -18.93 13.02 -2.83
N ASP A 7 -19.85 12.29 -3.48
CA ASP A 7 -19.67 10.85 -3.73
C ASP A 7 -18.39 10.53 -4.52
N ALA A 8 -18.00 11.43 -5.44
CA ALA A 8 -16.76 11.32 -6.20
C ALA A 8 -15.49 11.25 -5.33
N ASP A 9 -15.53 11.80 -4.11
CA ASP A 9 -14.40 11.77 -3.17
C ASP A 9 -14.20 10.41 -2.52
N LEU A 10 -15.25 9.57 -2.51
CA LEU A 10 -15.27 8.25 -1.90
C LEU A 10 -14.96 7.12 -2.89
N ILE A 11 -14.75 7.45 -4.17
CA ILE A 11 -14.33 6.49 -5.18
C ILE A 11 -12.91 6.01 -4.86
N VAL A 12 -12.71 4.69 -4.84
CA VAL A 12 -11.39 4.07 -4.72
C VAL A 12 -10.54 4.44 -5.93
N GLN A 13 -9.37 5.00 -5.68
CA GLN A 13 -8.43 5.45 -6.72
C GLN A 13 -7.00 4.94 -6.47
N GLY A 14 -6.76 4.31 -5.32
CA GLY A 14 -5.47 3.75 -4.97
C GLY A 14 -5.55 2.68 -3.90
N TRP A 15 -4.40 2.11 -3.56
CA TRP A 15 -4.24 1.07 -2.54
C TRP A 15 -2.97 1.27 -1.73
N VAL A 16 -3.01 0.85 -0.47
CA VAL A 16 -1.82 0.54 0.31
C VAL A 16 -1.52 -0.94 0.14
N ILE A 17 -0.35 -1.24 -0.41
CA ILE A 17 0.13 -2.61 -0.64
C ILE A 17 1.34 -2.86 0.26
N GLY A 18 1.38 -4.03 0.90
CA GLY A 18 2.58 -4.51 1.58
C GLY A 18 3.22 -5.64 0.78
N VAL A 19 4.51 -5.54 0.51
CA VAL A 19 5.31 -6.55 -0.21
C VAL A 19 6.45 -7.03 0.68
N MET A 20 6.61 -8.33 0.83
CA MET A 20 7.73 -8.95 1.53
C MET A 20 8.93 -9.06 0.58
N VAL A 21 10.05 -8.46 0.99
CA VAL A 21 11.28 -8.38 0.23
C VAL A 21 12.40 -9.07 1.00
N GLU A 22 13.11 -9.96 0.33
CA GLU A 22 14.36 -10.55 0.78
C GLU A 22 15.49 -9.55 0.52
N VAL A 23 15.94 -8.88 1.58
CA VAL A 23 17.01 -7.88 1.54
C VAL A 23 18.33 -8.55 1.90
N ALA A 24 19.38 -8.32 1.12
CA ALA A 24 20.70 -8.89 1.38
C ALA A 24 21.23 -8.41 2.76
N GLY A 25 21.61 -9.37 3.61
CA GLY A 25 22.09 -9.09 4.97
C GLY A 25 21.00 -9.13 6.04
N GLU A 26 19.72 -9.11 5.66
CA GLU A 26 18.62 -9.36 6.58
C GLU A 26 18.35 -10.86 6.71
N ARG A 27 18.12 -11.31 7.94
CA ARG A 27 17.91 -12.74 8.22
C ARG A 27 16.51 -13.22 7.84
N LEU A 28 15.53 -12.31 7.76
CA LEU A 28 14.14 -12.59 7.47
C LEU A 28 13.63 -11.60 6.41
N PRO A 29 12.62 -11.98 5.59
CA PRO A 29 12.00 -11.05 4.65
C PRO A 29 11.46 -9.81 5.38
N VAL A 30 11.76 -8.63 4.84
CA VAL A 30 11.32 -7.34 5.36
C VAL A 30 10.09 -6.89 4.59
N ARG A 31 9.07 -6.42 5.30
CA ARG A 31 7.83 -5.97 4.67
C ARG A 31 7.93 -4.49 4.30
N HIS A 32 7.97 -4.21 3.00
CA HIS A 32 7.93 -2.86 2.44
C HIS A 32 6.50 -2.45 2.09
N TYR A 33 6.15 -1.21 2.41
CA TYR A 33 4.83 -0.66 2.15
C TYR A 33 4.87 0.35 1.00
N PHE A 34 3.82 0.32 0.18
CA PHE A 34 3.66 1.18 -0.98
C PHE A 34 2.28 1.81 -1.01
N GLY A 35 2.21 3.10 -1.33
CA GLY A 35 0.98 3.76 -1.75
C GLY A 35 0.92 3.77 -3.27
N VAL A 36 -0.12 3.17 -3.85
CA VAL A 36 -0.24 2.98 -5.30
C VAL A 36 -1.51 3.65 -5.81
N GLY A 37 -1.38 4.61 -6.72
CA GLY A 37 -2.48 5.38 -7.29
C GLY A 37 -3.23 4.67 -8.43
N LYS A 38 -3.52 3.38 -8.29
CA LYS A 38 -4.29 2.59 -9.25
C LYS A 38 -5.57 2.09 -8.59
N ALA A 39 -6.73 2.28 -9.22
CA ALA A 39 -8.01 1.91 -8.62
C ALA A 39 -8.23 0.39 -8.53
N GLU A 40 -7.77 -0.35 -9.54
CA GLU A 40 -7.92 -1.80 -9.59
C GLU A 40 -6.83 -2.47 -8.74
N ARG A 41 -7.25 -3.42 -7.89
CA ARG A 41 -6.40 -4.05 -6.87
C ARG A 41 -5.24 -4.83 -7.50
N ALA A 42 -5.50 -5.68 -8.49
CA ALA A 42 -4.46 -6.52 -9.08
C ALA A 42 -3.39 -5.65 -9.76
N GLN A 43 -3.79 -4.60 -10.48
CA GLN A 43 -2.86 -3.63 -11.06
C GLN A 43 -2.05 -2.89 -10.00
N ALA A 44 -2.63 -2.60 -8.84
CA ALA A 44 -1.91 -1.97 -7.73
C ALA A 44 -0.88 -2.91 -7.10
N GLU A 45 -1.25 -4.18 -6.90
CA GLU A 45 -0.37 -5.24 -6.38
C GLU A 45 0.82 -5.45 -7.31
N TRP A 46 0.61 -5.62 -8.61
CA TRP A 46 1.69 -5.77 -9.60
C TRP A 46 2.63 -4.56 -9.62
N ALA A 47 2.08 -3.36 -9.60
CA ALA A 47 2.88 -2.14 -9.57
C ALA A 47 3.74 -2.02 -8.29
N ALA A 48 3.22 -2.48 -7.15
CA ALA A 48 3.98 -2.53 -5.91
C ALA A 48 5.09 -3.60 -5.96
N VAL A 49 4.81 -4.77 -6.57
CA VAL A 49 5.80 -5.83 -6.80
C VAL A 49 6.94 -5.33 -7.69
N ASP A 50 6.63 -4.72 -8.83
CA ASP A 50 7.63 -4.14 -9.74
C ASP A 50 8.54 -3.15 -8.99
N LYS A 51 7.94 -2.32 -8.13
CA LYS A 51 8.70 -1.36 -7.33
C LYS A 51 9.53 -2.02 -6.22
N ALA A 52 9.03 -3.08 -5.62
CA ALA A 52 9.74 -3.84 -4.58
C ALA A 52 10.96 -4.58 -5.13
N LEU A 53 10.90 -5.03 -6.39
CA LEU A 53 12.01 -5.68 -7.08
C LEU A 53 13.24 -4.76 -7.26
N GLU A 54 13.06 -3.44 -7.20
CA GLU A 54 14.18 -2.49 -7.16
C GLU A 54 14.96 -2.53 -5.82
N VAL A 55 14.35 -3.05 -4.75
CA VAL A 55 14.94 -3.16 -3.41
C VAL A 55 15.57 -4.53 -3.17
N GLY A 56 14.91 -5.60 -3.64
CA GLY A 56 15.36 -6.98 -3.46
C GLY A 56 14.37 -7.99 -4.04
N ALA A 57 14.66 -9.28 -3.87
CA ALA A 57 13.77 -10.33 -4.37
C ALA A 57 12.47 -10.34 -3.55
N VAL A 58 11.32 -10.47 -4.22
CA VAL A 58 10.04 -10.67 -3.50
C VAL A 58 10.00 -12.09 -2.97
N ALA A 59 9.59 -12.26 -1.71
CA ALA A 59 9.53 -13.57 -1.07
C ALA A 59 8.61 -14.52 -1.87
N SER A 60 9.08 -15.74 -2.13
CA SER A 60 8.33 -16.70 -2.95
C SER A 60 7.21 -17.43 -2.19
N SER A 61 7.18 -17.32 -0.86
CA SER A 61 6.23 -18.05 -0.02
C SER A 61 5.79 -17.25 1.21
N PRO A 62 4.60 -17.55 1.77
CA PRO A 62 4.12 -16.86 2.96
C PRO A 62 5.09 -17.00 4.14
N PHE A 63 5.37 -15.89 4.80
CA PHE A 63 6.23 -15.86 5.97
C PHE A 63 5.39 -15.65 7.24
N ARG A 64 5.41 -16.64 8.15
CA ARG A 64 4.62 -16.64 9.40
C ARG A 64 3.12 -16.39 9.18
N GLY A 65 2.55 -16.97 8.12
CA GLY A 65 1.12 -16.84 7.79
C GLY A 65 0.74 -15.51 7.14
N THR A 66 1.72 -14.70 6.74
CA THR A 66 1.50 -13.47 5.95
C THR A 66 1.90 -13.71 4.50
N GLU A 67 1.01 -13.38 3.57
CA GLU A 67 1.27 -13.49 2.13
C GLU A 67 2.39 -12.52 1.69
N PRO A 68 3.22 -12.90 0.69
CA PRO A 68 4.28 -12.04 0.19
C PRO A 68 3.79 -10.72 -0.39
N VAL A 69 2.60 -10.71 -0.99
CA VAL A 69 1.95 -9.52 -1.54
C VAL A 69 0.54 -9.47 -0.98
N GLU A 70 0.18 -8.33 -0.41
CA GLU A 70 -1.14 -8.17 0.20
C GLU A 70 -1.63 -6.73 0.01
N ALA A 71 -2.84 -6.60 -0.55
CA ALA A 71 -3.60 -5.37 -0.54
C ALA A 71 -4.17 -5.10 0.85
N ILE A 72 -3.55 -4.17 1.57
CA ILE A 72 -3.88 -3.86 2.96
C ILE A 72 -5.14 -2.98 3.02
N ARG A 73 -5.23 -1.97 2.15
CA ARG A 73 -6.33 -0.99 2.22
C ARG A 73 -6.57 -0.21 0.93
N GLU A 74 -7.83 0.07 0.64
CA GLU A 74 -8.27 1.03 -0.37
C GLU A 74 -7.98 2.49 0.03
N ILE A 75 -7.51 3.29 -0.93
CA ILE A 75 -7.34 4.74 -0.81
C ILE A 75 -8.36 5.41 -1.72
N VAL A 76 -9.30 6.11 -1.10
CA VAL A 76 -10.31 6.90 -1.82
C VAL A 76 -9.73 8.23 -2.34
N ALA A 77 -10.35 8.80 -3.36
CA ALA A 77 -9.87 9.96 -4.10
C ALA A 77 -9.48 11.14 -3.19
N TYR A 78 -10.26 11.44 -2.14
CA TYR A 78 -9.90 12.52 -1.22
C TYR A 78 -8.63 12.21 -0.40
N ARG A 79 -8.46 10.96 0.04
CA ARG A 79 -7.28 10.56 0.84
C ARG A 79 -6.03 10.59 -0.01
N MET A 80 -6.12 10.23 -1.29
CA MET A 80 -5.00 10.40 -2.21
C MET A 80 -4.52 11.85 -2.24
N ARG A 81 -5.45 12.82 -2.34
CA ARG A 81 -5.11 14.25 -2.29
C ARG A 81 -4.51 14.67 -0.95
N ASP A 82 -5.10 14.26 0.18
CA ASP A 82 -4.58 14.57 1.52
C ASP A 82 -3.18 13.96 1.78
N LEU A 83 -2.90 12.80 1.18
CA LEU A 83 -1.60 12.12 1.24
C LEU A 83 -0.62 12.61 0.15
N GLY A 84 -1.10 13.47 -0.76
CA GLY A 84 -0.34 13.97 -1.90
C GLY A 84 0.04 12.89 -2.92
N LEU A 85 -0.67 11.76 -2.97
CA LEU A 85 -0.47 10.69 -3.93
C LEU A 85 -1.22 11.00 -5.23
N LYS A 86 -0.53 11.01 -6.38
CA LYS A 86 -1.14 11.26 -7.68
C LYS A 86 -1.71 9.98 -8.30
N PRO A 87 -2.74 10.07 -9.16
CA PRO A 87 -3.16 8.94 -10.00
C PRO A 87 -1.98 8.37 -10.80
N GLY A 88 -1.83 7.06 -10.80
CA GLY A 88 -0.73 6.32 -11.43
C GLY A 88 0.61 6.34 -10.68
N GLU A 89 0.76 7.17 -9.63
CA GLU A 89 2.01 7.24 -8.85
C GLU A 89 2.17 5.99 -7.96
N ILE A 90 3.41 5.54 -7.82
CA ILE A 90 3.81 4.53 -6.84
C ILE A 90 4.77 5.20 -5.86
N ARG A 91 4.43 5.20 -4.57
CA ARG A 91 5.24 5.81 -3.51
C ARG A 91 5.70 4.75 -2.51
N ALA A 92 7.01 4.64 -2.33
CA ALA A 92 7.59 3.85 -1.25
C ALA A 92 7.33 4.54 0.10
N LEU A 93 6.73 3.81 1.03
CA LEU A 93 6.41 4.29 2.39
C LEU A 93 7.42 3.80 3.43
N GLY A 94 8.31 2.88 3.04
CA GLY A 94 9.33 2.26 3.88
C GLY A 94 8.91 0.90 4.43
N ASP A 95 9.67 0.41 5.39
CA ASP A 95 9.53 -0.87 6.08
C ASP A 95 8.73 -0.76 7.41
N LYS A 96 8.52 0.47 7.88
CA LYS A 96 7.72 0.75 9.08
C LYS A 96 6.23 0.76 8.74
N PHE A 97 5.42 0.25 9.65
CA PHE A 97 3.97 0.20 9.50
C PHE A 97 3.37 1.60 9.19
N PRO A 98 2.69 1.78 8.05
CA PRO A 98 2.39 3.10 7.50
C PRO A 98 1.13 3.70 8.12
N ARG A 99 1.15 3.99 9.42
CA ARG A 99 -0.02 4.44 10.22
C ARG A 99 -0.80 5.59 9.58
N ARG A 100 -0.11 6.58 9.00
CA ARG A 100 -0.73 7.75 8.33
C ARG A 100 -1.59 7.37 7.12
N TRP A 101 -1.25 6.25 6.47
CA TRP A 101 -1.87 5.77 5.23
C TRP A 101 -3.03 4.81 5.50
N LEU A 102 -3.13 4.32 6.73
CA LEU A 102 -4.21 3.49 7.20
C LEU A 102 -5.20 4.36 7.99
N PRO A 103 -6.48 3.98 8.09
CA PRO A 103 -7.40 4.67 8.99
C PRO A 103 -6.90 4.55 10.44
N VAL A 104 -7.13 5.59 11.24
CA VAL A 104 -7.14 5.44 12.70
C VAL A 104 -8.25 4.44 12.99
N GLN A 105 -7.95 3.31 13.62
CA GLN A 105 -8.99 2.36 14.02
C GLN A 105 -10.00 3.13 14.89
N THR A 106 -11.19 3.36 14.37
CA THR A 106 -12.34 3.58 15.23
C THR A 106 -12.78 2.17 15.61
N GLU A 107 -12.39 1.76 16.81
CA GLU A 107 -12.90 0.54 17.45
C GLU A 107 -14.42 0.48 17.26
N SER A 108 -14.91 -0.67 16.76
CA SER A 108 -16.33 -1.01 16.78
C SER A 108 -16.62 -1.86 18.01
#